data_AF-A0A377J0J8-F1
#
_entry.id   AF-A0A377J0J8-F1
#
_cell.length_a   1.000
_cell.length_b   1.000
_cell.length_c   1.000
_cell.angle_alpha   90.00
_cell.angle_beta   90.00
_cell.angle_gamma   90.00
#
_symmetry.space_group_name_H-M   'P 1'
#
loop_
_entity.id
_entity.type
_entity.pdbx_description
1 polymer ?
#
loop_
_entity_poly.entity_id
_entity_poly.type
_entity_poly.pdbx_seq_one_letter_code
_entity_poly.pdbx_strand_id
1 'polypeptide(L)'
;MEVTVPYVNLSTSTINQAKSAPKMTGLIYYDSDQVPQNVAKAKEWYLKAIEYKHPVAAYNLGVIYEDENNYKKAKFYYQKSCEWGRKEGCEALKELK
;
A
#
# COMPACT_ATOMS: atom_id res chain seq x y z
N MET A 1 53.35 -9.41 -34.06
CA MET A 1 52.26 -9.65 -35.02
C MET A 1 51.03 -8.98 -34.41
N GLU A 2 50.73 -7.79 -34.91
CA GLU A 2 49.59 -6.99 -34.46
C GLU A 2 48.30 -7.62 -34.97
N VAL A 3 47.29 -7.78 -34.12
CA VAL A 3 45.89 -7.87 -34.54
C VAL A 3 45.02 -7.18 -33.50
N THR A 4 44.88 -5.88 -33.72
CA THR A 4 43.64 -5.09 -33.63
C THR A 4 42.48 -5.71 -32.84
N VAL A 5 42.07 -5.03 -31.77
CA VAL A 5 40.74 -5.20 -31.16
C VAL A 5 39.72 -4.32 -31.90
N PRO A 6 38.68 -4.87 -32.57
CA PRO A 6 37.54 -4.09 -32.97
C PRO A 6 36.41 -4.21 -31.93
N TYR A 7 35.91 -3.05 -31.59
CA TYR A 7 34.73 -2.75 -30.79
C TYR A 7 33.44 -3.43 -31.30
N VAL A 8 32.52 -3.66 -30.34
CA VAL A 8 31.03 -3.64 -30.42
C VAL A 8 30.34 -4.74 -31.27
N ASN A 9 29.15 -5.29 -30.98
CA ASN A 9 28.04 -4.94 -30.08
C ASN A 9 27.05 -6.12 -29.97
N LEU A 10 26.28 -6.15 -28.87
CA LEU A 10 24.91 -6.71 -28.76
C LEU A 10 24.66 -8.20 -29.05
N SER A 11 24.74 -9.03 -28.01
CA SER A 11 23.72 -10.06 -27.78
C SER A 11 23.23 -9.99 -26.33
N THR A 12 22.38 -8.98 -26.11
CA THR A 12 21.40 -8.94 -25.03
C THR A 12 20.65 -10.27 -24.95
N SER A 13 20.91 -11.11 -23.94
CA SER A 13 19.88 -12.05 -23.45
C SER A 13 20.16 -12.73 -22.10
N THR A 14 21.33 -12.66 -21.47
CA THR A 14 21.65 -13.61 -20.37
C THR A 14 22.24 -13.05 -19.07
N ILE A 15 22.24 -11.73 -18.85
CA ILE A 15 22.65 -11.16 -17.54
C ILE A 15 21.50 -10.35 -16.94
N ASN A 16 20.39 -11.03 -16.60
CA ASN A 16 19.32 -10.43 -15.78
C ASN A 16 18.52 -11.49 -15.01
N GLN A 17 19.21 -12.50 -14.45
CA GLN A 17 18.64 -13.28 -13.36
C GLN A 17 19.65 -13.41 -12.22
N ALA A 18 19.14 -13.13 -11.02
CA ALA A 18 19.79 -13.27 -9.72
C ALA A 18 20.75 -12.16 -9.26
N LYS A 19 20.26 -10.90 -9.20
CA LYS A 19 20.60 -10.01 -8.07
C LYS A 19 19.62 -8.86 -7.86
N SER A 20 18.33 -9.16 -7.86
CA SER A 20 17.30 -8.23 -7.38
C SER A 20 17.09 -8.43 -5.87
N ALA A 21 17.90 -7.76 -5.07
CA ALA A 21 17.40 -7.27 -3.79
C ALA A 21 16.81 -5.88 -4.05
N PRO A 22 15.50 -5.67 -3.82
CA PRO A 22 15.05 -4.34 -3.47
C PRO A 22 14.22 -4.39 -2.18
N LYS A 23 14.77 -3.72 -1.16
CA LYS A 23 14.07 -2.79 -0.27
C LYS A 23 12.80 -3.29 0.43
N MET A 24 12.95 -3.57 1.72
CA MET A 24 11.89 -3.32 2.72
C MET A 24 11.55 -1.83 2.74
N THR A 25 10.69 -1.40 1.83
CA THR A 25 10.00 -0.10 1.90
C THR A 25 8.56 -0.28 1.44
N GLY A 26 7.68 -0.58 2.39
CA GLY A 26 6.44 0.18 2.60
C GLY A 26 5.44 0.36 1.46
N LEU A 27 5.38 -0.51 0.45
CA LEU A 27 4.32 -0.48 -0.57
C LEU A 27 3.83 -1.90 -0.80
N ILE A 28 2.83 -2.30 -0.01
CA ILE A 28 2.04 -3.51 -0.28
C ILE A 28 1.22 -3.26 -1.54
N TYR A 29 1.59 -3.96 -2.61
CA TYR A 29 0.77 -4.11 -3.81
C TYR A 29 -0.54 -4.80 -3.42
N TYR A 30 -1.65 -4.06 -3.54
CA TYR A 30 -3.00 -4.62 -3.54
C TYR A 30 -3.19 -5.34 -4.88
N ASP A 31 -3.12 -6.67 -4.85
CA ASP A 31 -3.52 -7.53 -5.97
C ASP A 31 -5.01 -7.85 -5.79
N SER A 32 -5.83 -7.38 -6.73
CA SER A 32 -7.27 -7.15 -6.58
C SER A 32 -8.19 -8.38 -6.70
N ASP A 33 -7.71 -9.63 -6.56
CA ASP A 33 -8.56 -10.80 -6.86
C ASP A 33 -8.59 -11.92 -5.79
N GLN A 34 -7.84 -11.80 -4.69
CA GLN A 34 -7.88 -12.77 -3.57
C GLN A 34 -8.35 -12.16 -2.24
N VAL A 35 -9.05 -11.02 -2.34
CA VAL A 35 -9.15 -10.01 -1.27
C VAL A 35 -10.19 -10.28 -0.16
N PRO A 36 -11.24 -11.12 -0.27
CA PRO A 36 -12.28 -11.13 0.79
C PRO A 36 -11.81 -11.74 2.12
N GLN A 37 -10.98 -12.78 2.10
CA GLN A 37 -10.53 -13.45 3.34
C GLN A 37 -9.47 -12.63 4.10
N ASN A 38 -8.65 -11.87 3.37
CA ASN A 38 -7.65 -11.01 3.98
C ASN A 38 -8.25 -9.68 4.47
N VAL A 39 -9.31 -9.15 3.85
CA VAL A 39 -9.96 -7.93 4.33
C VAL A 39 -10.58 -8.11 5.71
N ALA A 40 -11.27 -9.23 5.97
CA ALA A 40 -11.85 -9.49 7.29
C ALA A 40 -10.77 -9.55 8.39
N LYS A 41 -9.67 -10.28 8.13
CA LYS A 41 -8.52 -10.33 9.05
C LYS A 41 -7.82 -8.97 9.19
N ALA A 42 -7.65 -8.23 8.09
CA ALA A 42 -7.04 -6.91 8.10
C ALA A 42 -7.87 -5.93 8.95
N LYS A 43 -9.20 -5.97 8.84
CA LYS A 43 -10.10 -5.20 9.70
C LYS A 43 -9.87 -5.51 11.17
N GLU A 44 -9.80 -6.78 11.56
CA GLU A 44 -9.53 -7.16 12.95
C GLU A 44 -8.20 -6.59 13.46
N TRP A 45 -7.13 -6.68 12.67
CA TRP A 45 -5.84 -6.09 13.01
C TRP A 45 -5.88 -4.57 13.12
N TYR A 46 -6.58 -3.90 12.20
CA TYR A 46 -6.74 -2.46 12.24
C TYR A 46 -7.60 -2.01 13.44
N LEU A 47 -8.64 -2.78 13.80
CA LEU A 47 -9.46 -2.49 14.98
C LEU A 47 -8.63 -2.59 16.27
N LYS A 48 -7.75 -3.58 16.38
CA LYS A 48 -6.79 -3.65 17.49
C LYS A 48 -5.84 -2.46 17.49
N ALA A 49 -5.33 -2.06 16.33
CA ALA A 49 -4.43 -0.90 16.23
C ALA A 49 -5.12 0.44 16.56
N ILE A 50 -6.44 0.55 16.35
CA ILE A 50 -7.25 1.69 16.76
C ILE A 50 -7.28 1.86 18.28
N GLU A 51 -7.21 0.77 19.06
CA GLU A 51 -7.12 0.85 20.54
C GLU A 51 -5.86 1.60 20.99
N TYR A 52 -4.78 1.48 20.22
CA TYR A 52 -3.52 2.21 20.42
C TYR A 52 -3.48 3.57 19.71
N LYS A 53 -4.64 4.08 19.26
CA LYS A 53 -4.78 5.33 18.51
C LYS A 53 -3.90 5.40 17.26
N HIS A 54 -3.70 4.27 16.57
CA HIS A 54 -2.84 4.24 15.39
C HIS A 54 -3.52 4.95 14.20
N PRO A 55 -3.06 6.15 13.79
CA PRO A 55 -3.71 6.94 12.75
C PRO A 55 -3.85 6.19 11.43
N VAL A 56 -2.82 5.39 11.09
CA VAL A 56 -2.78 4.68 9.82
C VAL A 56 -3.85 3.59 9.75
N ALA A 57 -4.08 2.88 10.86
CA ALA A 57 -5.07 1.81 10.91
C ALA A 57 -6.50 2.36 10.76
N ALA A 58 -6.78 3.51 11.39
CA ALA A 58 -8.07 4.18 11.24
C ALA A 58 -8.36 4.57 9.79
N TYR A 59 -7.39 5.12 9.05
CA TYR A 59 -7.61 5.43 7.64
C TYR A 59 -7.82 4.18 6.79
N ASN A 60 -7.05 3.11 7.00
CA ASN A 60 -7.24 1.88 6.23
C ASN A 60 -8.61 1.23 6.50
N LEU A 61 -9.13 1.31 7.74
CA LEU A 61 -10.51 0.94 8.04
C LEU A 61 -11.51 1.84 7.32
N GLY A 62 -11.23 3.14 7.24
CA GLY A 62 -12.01 4.09 6.45
C GLY A 62 -12.16 3.64 4.99
N VAL A 63 -11.03 3.33 4.33
CA VAL A 63 -10.99 2.84 2.94
C VAL A 63 -11.78 1.55 2.77
N ILE A 64 -11.63 0.61 3.69
CA ILE A 64 -12.36 -0.65 3.61
C ILE A 64 -13.88 -0.43 3.74
N TYR A 65 -14.32 0.44 4.66
CA TYR A 65 -15.74 0.73 4.80
C TYR A 65 -16.29 1.54 3.63
N GLU A 66 -15.48 2.34 2.96
CA GLU A 66 -15.84 3.04 1.73
C GLU A 66 -16.06 2.06 0.58
N ASP A 67 -15.16 1.09 0.41
CA ASP A 67 -15.30 -0.01 -0.56
C ASP A 67 -16.57 -0.85 -0.30
N GLU A 68 -16.92 -1.04 0.97
CA GLU A 68 -18.18 -1.67 1.40
C GLU A 68 -19.43 -0.78 1.26
N ASN A 69 -19.31 0.40 0.64
CA ASN A 69 -20.38 1.40 0.51
C ASN A 69 -20.96 1.87 1.85
N ASN A 70 -20.19 1.72 2.95
CA ASN A 70 -20.56 2.17 4.28
C ASN A 70 -19.88 3.51 4.60
N TYR A 71 -20.29 4.55 3.89
CA TYR A 71 -19.74 5.90 4.02
C TYR A 71 -19.85 6.48 5.44
N LYS A 72 -20.87 6.09 6.21
CA LYS A 72 -21.02 6.51 7.62
C LYS A 72 -19.86 6.01 8.47
N LYS A 73 -19.52 4.72 8.36
CA LYS A 73 -18.37 4.15 9.07
C LYS A 73 -17.07 4.66 8.50
N ALA A 74 -16.95 4.77 7.17
CA ALA A 74 -15.76 5.31 6.52
C ALA A 74 -15.40 6.69 7.07
N LYS A 75 -16.37 7.62 7.09
CA LYS A 75 -16.22 8.96 7.66
C LYS A 75 -15.80 8.95 9.12
N PHE A 76 -16.42 8.09 9.94
CA PHE A 76 -16.06 7.97 11.36
C PHE A 76 -14.58 7.60 11.55
N TYR A 77 -14.08 6.62 10.81
CA TYR A 77 -12.70 6.17 10.93
C TYR A 77 -11.70 7.16 10.29
N TYR A 78 -12.04 7.81 9.19
CA TYR A 78 -11.25 8.90 8.63
C TYR A 78 -11.13 10.08 9.59
N GLN A 79 -12.21 10.42 10.31
CA GLN A 79 -12.17 11.44 11.36
C GLN A 79 -11.23 11.05 12.49
N LYS A 80 -11.29 9.81 12.99
CA LYS A 80 -10.35 9.31 14.02
C LYS A 80 -8.90 9.38 13.54
N SER A 81 -8.66 8.99 12.29
CA SER A 81 -7.35 9.08 11.66
C SER A 81 -6.82 10.52 11.63
N CYS A 82 -7.67 11.48 11.26
CA CYS A 82 -7.36 12.90 11.28
C CYS A 82 -7.08 13.43 12.70
N GLU A 83 -7.92 13.07 13.67
CA GLU A 83 -7.75 13.43 15.09
C GLU A 83 -6.42 12.91 15.67
N TRP A 84 -5.92 11.78 15.18
CA TRP A 84 -4.65 11.19 15.61
C TRP A 84 -3.44 11.63 14.77
N GLY A 85 -3.62 12.63 13.90
CA GLY A 85 -2.53 13.29 13.19
C GLY A 85 -2.25 12.77 11.78
N ARG A 86 -3.10 11.89 11.21
CA ARG A 86 -2.97 11.49 9.79
C ARG A 86 -3.58 12.55 8.88
N LYS A 87 -2.76 13.20 8.05
CA LYS A 87 -3.23 14.15 7.03
C LYS A 87 -4.14 13.48 6.00
N GLU A 88 -3.79 12.26 5.57
CA GLU A 88 -4.58 11.46 4.61
C GLU A 88 -6.01 11.21 5.11
N GLY A 89 -6.20 11.02 6.42
CA GLY A 89 -7.54 10.90 7.04
C GLY A 89 -8.35 12.19 6.92
N CYS A 90 -7.71 13.34 7.13
CA CYS A 90 -8.36 14.64 6.99
C CYS A 90 -8.70 14.96 5.53
N GLU A 91 -7.87 14.51 4.57
CA GLU A 91 -8.11 14.67 3.14
C GLU A 91 -9.26 13.77 2.66
N ALA A 92 -9.26 12.49 3.05
CA ALA A 92 -10.35 11.57 2.72
C ALA A 92 -11.72 12.06 3.24
N LEU A 93 -11.76 12.73 4.39
CA LEU A 93 -12.98 13.39 4.89
C LEU A 93 -13.52 14.49 3.97
N LYS A 94 -12.66 15.17 3.22
CA LYS A 94 -13.06 16.24 2.29
C LYS A 94 -13.55 15.66 0.96
N GLU A 95 -12.97 14.54 0.55
CA GLU A 95 -13.32 13.83 -0.68
C GLU A 95 -14.63 13.03 -0.54
N LEU A 96 -14.98 12.60 0.68
CA LEU A 96 -16.28 11.98 0.97
C LEU A 96 -17.42 13.01 0.82
N LYS A 97 -18.07 13.01 -0.35
CA LYS A 97 -19.26 13.82 -0.66
C LYS A 97 -20.56 13.20 -0.15
#